data_AF-A0A8T5HXE6-F1
#
_entry.id   AF-A0A8T5HXE6-F1
#
_cell.length_a   1.000
_cell.length_b   1.000
_cell.length_c   1.000
_cell.angle_alpha   90.00
_cell.angle_beta   90.00
_cell.angle_gamma   90.00
#
_symmetry.space_group_name_H-M   'P 1'
#
loop_
_entity.id
_entity.type
_entity.pdbx_description
1 polymer ?
#
loop_
_entity_poly.entity_id
_entity_poly.type
_entity_poly.pdbx_seq_one_letter_code
_entity_poly.pdbx_strand_id
1 'polypeptide(L)'
;MIKKIGLSMLFFTFLLLVSTIADPLYSVSLVNTDQGLAYSNTEITEGKIPPLLNEGTVTIKIIDFSGNMLYENKVSPPLFQPFQLFVPYYKNGKEIKIITDNEVPLSIEVNHFADTCGNDICEDHENFDLCKDDCAPNEKDSYCNKETNNVCDPDCTEGEDIDCEKEKKIIGEDENINYEESKEAEKEKVVGDEKKEGEKGFPWWIILLLLVISLFIALIIFLIGHDKKKHENERLKPMSNYIQKYLQQGYLLKQIKLELIKSGYKEKDIEKAYRLVK
;
A
#
# COMPACT_ATOMS: atom_id res chain seq x y z
N MET A 1 15.41 -18.49 33.72
CA MET A 1 14.08 -18.33 33.09
C MET A 1 13.90 -17.01 32.34
N ILE A 2 14.63 -15.94 32.63
CA ILE A 2 14.44 -14.60 32.03
C ILE A 2 14.81 -14.52 30.52
N LYS A 3 15.66 -15.41 29.99
CA LYS A 3 16.09 -15.39 28.57
C LYS A 3 15.03 -15.83 27.54
N LYS A 4 13.94 -16.49 27.95
CA LYS A 4 12.88 -16.91 27.00
C LYS A 4 11.84 -15.82 26.72
N ILE A 5 11.75 -14.80 27.57
CA ILE A 5 10.71 -13.75 27.46
C ILE A 5 11.09 -12.69 26.42
N GLY A 6 12.38 -12.34 26.30
CA GLY A 6 12.83 -11.32 25.35
C GLY A 6 12.72 -11.73 23.87
N LEU A 7 12.98 -13.01 23.54
CA LEU A 7 12.87 -13.49 22.17
C LEU A 7 11.39 -13.60 21.72
N SER A 8 10.48 -13.88 22.65
CA SER A 8 9.04 -13.95 22.38
C SER A 8 8.44 -12.56 22.12
N MET A 9 8.93 -11.52 22.82
CA MET A 9 8.44 -10.15 22.63
C MET A 9 8.88 -9.57 21.28
N LEU A 10 10.12 -9.84 20.85
CA LEU A 10 10.64 -9.35 19.57
C LEU A 10 9.93 -9.98 18.35
N PHE A 11 9.52 -11.26 18.48
CA PHE A 11 8.72 -11.96 17.47
C PHE A 11 7.29 -11.41 17.39
N PHE A 12 6.69 -11.04 18.53
CA PHE A 12 5.36 -10.41 18.57
C PHE A 12 5.36 -9.02 17.92
N THR A 13 6.40 -8.20 18.14
CA THR A 13 6.53 -6.89 17.47
C THR A 13 6.77 -7.01 15.96
N PHE A 14 7.46 -8.06 15.50
CA PHE A 14 7.62 -8.30 14.07
C PHE A 14 6.33 -8.85 13.43
N LEU A 15 5.56 -9.67 14.15
CA LEU A 15 4.24 -10.14 13.71
C LEU A 15 3.21 -9.01 13.61
N LEU A 16 3.29 -8.00 14.49
CA LEU A 16 2.41 -6.82 14.45
C LEU A 16 2.77 -5.82 13.33
N LEU A 17 3.97 -5.91 12.75
CA LEU A 17 4.36 -5.07 11.59
C LEU A 17 3.93 -5.65 10.25
N VAL A 18 3.51 -6.92 10.21
CA VAL A 18 2.76 -7.46 9.07
C VAL A 18 1.28 -7.14 9.28
N SER A 19 0.98 -5.85 9.43
CA SER A 19 -0.37 -5.38 9.15
C SER A 19 -0.62 -5.75 7.70
N THR A 20 -1.40 -6.80 7.47
CA THR A 20 -1.85 -7.15 6.14
C THR A 20 -2.62 -5.94 5.65
N ILE A 21 -2.00 -5.16 4.77
CA ILE A 21 -2.69 -4.09 4.06
C ILE A 21 -3.79 -4.81 3.29
N ALA A 22 -5.03 -4.60 3.73
CA ALA A 22 -6.17 -5.10 3.02
C ALA A 22 -6.31 -4.19 1.79
N ASP A 23 -6.19 -4.77 0.61
CA ASP A 23 -6.33 -3.99 -0.62
C ASP A 23 -7.83 -3.69 -0.82
N PRO A 24 -8.18 -2.51 -1.35
CA PRO A 24 -9.55 -2.21 -1.72
C PRO A 24 -10.02 -3.14 -2.83
N LEU A 25 -11.30 -3.54 -2.77
CA LEU A 25 -11.95 -4.46 -3.70
C LEU A 25 -13.34 -3.93 -4.05
N TYR A 26 -13.77 -4.17 -5.28
CA TYR A 26 -15.18 -4.10 -5.63
C TYR A 26 -15.90 -5.33 -5.09
N SER A 27 -16.95 -5.10 -4.30
CA SER A 27 -17.94 -6.11 -3.89
C SER A 27 -19.19 -5.91 -4.73
N VAL A 28 -19.42 -6.84 -5.66
CA VAL A 28 -20.53 -6.79 -6.62
C VAL A 28 -21.56 -7.85 -6.25
N SER A 29 -22.76 -7.43 -5.85
CA SER A 29 -23.85 -8.36 -5.55
C SER A 29 -24.62 -8.72 -6.82
N LEU A 30 -24.65 -10.02 -7.12
CA LEU A 30 -25.26 -10.59 -8.32
C LEU A 30 -26.32 -11.62 -7.93
N VAL A 31 -27.34 -11.75 -8.76
CA VAL A 31 -28.38 -12.77 -8.65
C VAL A 31 -28.45 -13.53 -9.94
N ASN A 32 -28.30 -14.86 -9.88
CA ASN A 32 -28.48 -15.73 -11.02
C ASN A 32 -29.98 -16.03 -11.21
N THR A 33 -30.54 -15.62 -12.34
CA THR A 33 -31.97 -15.79 -12.69
C THR A 33 -32.11 -16.69 -13.91
N ASP A 34 -33.32 -17.17 -14.19
CA ASP A 34 -33.61 -17.97 -15.39
C ASP A 34 -33.36 -17.20 -16.71
N GLN A 35 -33.24 -15.87 -16.64
CA GLN A 35 -33.00 -14.98 -17.77
C GLN A 35 -31.55 -14.46 -17.86
N GLY A 36 -30.66 -14.95 -16.98
CA GLY A 36 -29.27 -14.53 -16.90
C GLY A 36 -28.91 -13.89 -15.55
N LEU A 37 -27.77 -13.20 -15.52
CA LEU A 37 -27.26 -12.51 -14.33
C LEU A 37 -27.92 -11.14 -14.15
N ALA A 38 -28.50 -10.91 -12.97
CA ALA A 38 -29.01 -9.61 -12.55
C ALA A 38 -28.05 -8.93 -11.58
N TYR A 39 -27.80 -7.65 -11.80
CA TYR A 39 -27.02 -6.78 -10.91
C TYR A 39 -27.89 -6.20 -9.80
N SER A 40 -27.37 -6.15 -8.57
CA SER A 40 -28.04 -5.51 -7.43
C SER A 40 -27.33 -4.25 -6.97
N ASN A 41 -26.06 -4.34 -6.56
CA ASN A 41 -25.27 -3.20 -6.09
C ASN A 41 -23.76 -3.45 -6.21
N THR A 42 -22.98 -2.37 -6.13
CA THR A 42 -21.52 -2.39 -6.03
C THR A 42 -21.09 -1.49 -4.90
N GLU A 43 -20.08 -1.91 -4.14
CA GLU A 43 -19.47 -1.13 -3.07
C GLU A 43 -17.95 -1.39 -3.04
N ILE A 44 -17.18 -0.48 -2.43
CA ILE A 44 -15.77 -0.74 -2.11
C ILE A 44 -15.69 -1.36 -0.71
N THR A 45 -14.95 -2.45 -0.59
CA THR A 45 -14.63 -3.08 0.69
C THR A 45 -13.13 -3.38 0.79
N GLU A 46 -12.63 -3.59 2.00
CA GLU A 46 -11.24 -4.00 2.23
C GLU A 46 -11.17 -5.52 2.38
N GLY A 47 -10.26 -6.17 1.65
CA GLY A 47 -10.13 -7.61 1.75
C GLY A 47 -8.95 -8.22 1.03
N LYS A 48 -9.00 -9.55 0.91
CA LYS A 48 -8.07 -10.31 0.06
C LYS A 48 -8.84 -10.81 -1.15
N ILE A 49 -8.28 -10.59 -2.33
CA ILE A 49 -8.82 -11.10 -3.58
C ILE A 49 -8.83 -12.64 -3.50
N PRO A 50 -9.97 -13.32 -3.74
CA PRO A 50 -10.00 -14.76 -3.88
C PRO A 50 -8.99 -15.21 -4.94
N PRO A 51 -8.32 -16.36 -4.77
CA PRO A 51 -7.34 -16.82 -5.75
C PRO A 51 -7.98 -16.92 -7.15
N LEU A 52 -7.22 -16.52 -8.17
CA LEU A 52 -7.65 -16.63 -9.57
C LEU A 52 -7.99 -18.08 -9.89
N LEU A 53 -9.27 -18.34 -10.18
CA LEU A 53 -9.74 -19.63 -10.66
C LEU A 53 -9.82 -19.49 -12.18
N ASN A 54 -8.78 -19.90 -12.91
CA ASN A 54 -8.80 -19.89 -14.39
C ASN A 54 -9.80 -20.91 -14.99
N GLU A 55 -10.79 -21.34 -14.21
CA GLU A 55 -11.82 -22.29 -14.52
C GLU A 55 -13.18 -21.66 -14.14
N GLY A 56 -14.09 -21.58 -15.11
CA GLY A 56 -15.39 -20.99 -14.90
C GLY A 56 -16.15 -20.75 -16.20
N THR A 57 -17.47 -20.60 -16.07
CA THR A 57 -18.39 -20.32 -17.19
C THR A 57 -18.68 -18.83 -17.36
N VAL A 58 -18.25 -18.00 -16.42
CA VAL A 58 -18.44 -16.55 -16.44
C VAL A 58 -17.09 -15.85 -16.45
N THR A 59 -16.86 -15.01 -17.45
CA THR A 59 -15.64 -14.19 -17.56
C THR A 59 -15.93 -12.80 -17.04
N ILE A 60 -15.11 -12.33 -16.10
CA ILE A 60 -15.20 -10.99 -15.54
C ILE A 60 -14.02 -10.17 -16.06
N LYS A 61 -14.30 -8.95 -16.50
CA LYS A 61 -13.30 -8.00 -16.98
C LYS A 61 -13.47 -6.66 -16.26
N ILE A 62 -12.36 -6.01 -15.93
CA ILE A 62 -12.35 -4.61 -15.53
C ILE A 62 -11.69 -3.81 -16.65
N ILE A 63 -12.35 -2.74 -17.08
CA ILE A 63 -11.92 -1.89 -18.19
C ILE A 63 -11.73 -0.46 -17.67
N ASP A 64 -10.67 0.20 -18.12
CA ASP A 64 -10.38 1.61 -17.78
C ASP A 64 -11.08 2.61 -18.71
N PHE A 65 -10.90 3.91 -18.45
CA PHE A 65 -11.45 4.98 -19.28
C PHE A 65 -10.93 5.00 -20.72
N SER A 66 -9.72 4.49 -20.96
CA SER A 66 -9.12 4.35 -22.29
C SER A 66 -9.56 3.09 -23.03
N GLY A 67 -10.36 2.22 -22.40
CA GLY A 67 -10.80 0.94 -22.96
C GLY A 67 -9.78 -0.20 -22.81
N ASN A 68 -8.71 -0.03 -22.02
CA ASN A 68 -7.76 -1.08 -21.72
C ASN A 68 -8.33 -2.03 -20.66
N MET A 69 -7.98 -3.32 -20.79
CA MET A 69 -8.32 -4.32 -19.79
C MET A 69 -7.32 -4.27 -18.63
N LEU A 70 -7.81 -3.99 -17.43
CA LEU A 70 -7.02 -3.96 -16.19
C LEU A 70 -6.97 -5.32 -15.49
N TYR A 71 -8.04 -6.11 -15.65
CA TYR A 71 -8.21 -7.40 -14.99
C TYR A 71 -9.11 -8.32 -15.82
N GLU A 72 -8.79 -9.61 -15.81
CA GLU A 72 -9.63 -10.68 -16.37
C GLU A 72 -9.53 -11.92 -15.48
N ASN A 73 -10.68 -12.51 -15.13
CA ASN A 73 -10.75 -13.76 -14.39
C ASN A 73 -12.02 -14.54 -14.77
N LYS A 74 -12.02 -15.85 -14.52
CA LYS A 74 -13.19 -16.70 -14.68
C LYS A 74 -13.74 -17.11 -13.32
N VAL A 75 -15.06 -17.23 -13.23
CA VAL A 75 -15.73 -17.72 -12.03
C VAL A 75 -16.85 -18.69 -12.40
N SER A 76 -17.15 -19.58 -11.46
CA SER A 76 -18.32 -20.46 -11.52
C SER A 76 -19.33 -19.98 -10.47
N PRO A 77 -20.33 -19.18 -10.84
CA PRO A 77 -21.33 -18.70 -9.89
C PRO A 77 -22.17 -19.86 -9.34
N PRO A 78 -22.65 -19.78 -8.09
CA PRO A 78 -23.56 -20.77 -7.55
C PRO A 78 -24.89 -20.78 -8.32
N LEU A 79 -25.50 -21.95 -8.43
CA LEU A 79 -26.79 -22.12 -9.11
C LEU A 79 -27.93 -21.63 -8.21
N PHE A 80 -28.82 -20.80 -8.76
CA PHE A 80 -30.08 -20.35 -8.13
C PHE A 80 -29.92 -19.64 -6.77
N GLN A 81 -28.78 -18.99 -6.52
CA GLN A 81 -28.54 -18.24 -5.28
C GLN A 81 -27.89 -16.89 -5.58
N PRO A 82 -28.24 -15.83 -4.82
CA PRO A 82 -27.46 -14.60 -4.80
C PRO A 82 -26.01 -14.89 -4.39
N PHE A 83 -25.06 -14.20 -5.00
CA PHE A 83 -23.66 -14.31 -4.64
C PHE A 83 -22.96 -12.96 -4.73
N GLN A 84 -21.91 -12.81 -3.94
CA GLN A 84 -21.03 -11.65 -4.00
C GLN A 84 -19.78 -12.00 -4.78
N LEU A 85 -19.47 -11.16 -5.74
CA LEU A 85 -18.26 -11.23 -6.52
C LEU A 85 -17.27 -10.18 -5.99
N PHE A 86 -16.08 -10.64 -5.61
CA PHE A 86 -14.98 -9.76 -5.22
C PHE A 86 -13.97 -9.65 -6.35
N VAL A 87 -13.73 -8.44 -6.84
CA VAL A 87 -12.70 -8.16 -7.86
C VAL A 87 -11.81 -7.00 -7.44
N PRO A 88 -10.56 -6.93 -7.94
CA PRO A 88 -9.61 -5.92 -7.50
C PRO A 88 -10.10 -4.51 -7.83
N TYR A 89 -9.92 -3.57 -6.90
CA TYR A 89 -10.16 -2.16 -7.18
C TYR A 89 -9.02 -1.58 -8.05
N TYR A 90 -9.40 -0.72 -8.98
CA TYR A 90 -8.46 0.06 -9.78
C TYR A 90 -8.91 1.52 -9.79
N LYS A 91 -7.97 2.43 -9.50
CA LYS A 91 -8.23 3.88 -9.46
C LYS A 91 -8.81 4.44 -10.75
N ASN A 92 -8.45 3.88 -11.89
CA ASN A 92 -8.93 4.28 -13.21
C ASN A 92 -9.99 3.30 -13.78
N GLY A 93 -10.61 2.48 -12.93
CA GLY A 93 -11.63 1.52 -13.36
C GLY A 93 -12.92 2.24 -13.79
N LYS A 94 -13.33 2.02 -15.04
CA LYS A 94 -14.55 2.60 -15.61
C LYS A 94 -15.75 1.66 -15.48
N GLU A 95 -15.57 0.41 -15.87
CA GLU A 95 -16.66 -0.58 -15.90
C GLU A 95 -16.18 -2.00 -15.58
N ILE A 96 -17.07 -2.77 -14.96
CA ILE A 96 -16.94 -4.22 -14.77
C ILE A 96 -17.85 -4.90 -15.80
N LYS A 97 -17.28 -5.69 -16.70
CA LYS A 97 -18.03 -6.52 -17.66
C LYS A 97 -18.08 -7.96 -17.21
N ILE A 98 -19.28 -8.51 -17.16
CA ILE A 98 -19.54 -9.91 -16.82
C ILE A 98 -20.11 -10.59 -18.06
N ILE A 99 -19.34 -11.51 -18.63
CA ILE A 99 -19.58 -12.17 -19.90
C ILE A 99 -19.88 -13.64 -19.63
N THR A 100 -21.06 -14.09 -20.02
CA THR A 100 -21.47 -15.49 -20.03
C THR A 100 -21.44 -16.03 -21.46
N ASP A 101 -21.33 -17.35 -21.63
CA ASP A 101 -21.12 -17.98 -22.95
C ASP A 101 -22.18 -17.66 -24.02
N ASN A 102 -23.39 -17.22 -23.66
CA ASN A 102 -24.51 -17.05 -24.59
C ASN A 102 -25.36 -15.77 -24.42
N GLU A 103 -24.87 -14.72 -23.74
CA GLU A 103 -25.70 -13.54 -23.43
C GLU A 103 -25.03 -12.20 -23.76
N VAL A 104 -25.87 -11.15 -23.78
CA VAL A 104 -25.41 -9.76 -23.78
C VAL A 104 -24.60 -9.53 -22.50
N PRO A 105 -23.37 -9.00 -22.58
CA PRO A 105 -22.55 -8.79 -21.39
C PRO A 105 -23.25 -7.83 -20.43
N LEU A 106 -23.29 -8.20 -19.15
CA LEU A 106 -23.70 -7.29 -18.09
C LEU A 106 -22.57 -6.29 -17.86
N SER A 107 -22.83 -5.01 -18.10
CA SER A 107 -21.89 -3.92 -17.82
C SER A 107 -22.32 -3.18 -16.57
N ILE A 108 -21.40 -3.02 -15.63
CA ILE A 108 -21.61 -2.31 -14.37
C ILE A 108 -20.65 -1.13 -14.36
N GLU A 109 -21.17 0.09 -14.36
CA GLU A 109 -20.36 1.31 -14.29
C GLU A 109 -19.82 1.49 -12.86
N VAL A 110 -18.50 1.65 -12.76
CA VAL A 110 -17.77 1.84 -11.49
C VAL A 110 -16.92 3.10 -11.50
N ASN A 111 -17.09 3.95 -12.51
CA ASN A 111 -16.41 5.25 -12.65
C ASN A 111 -16.57 6.19 -11.44
N HIS A 112 -17.72 6.17 -10.76
CA HIS A 112 -17.95 6.94 -9.53
C HIS A 112 -17.07 6.51 -8.35
N PHE A 113 -16.38 5.38 -8.45
CA PHE A 113 -15.37 4.92 -7.50
C PHE A 113 -13.94 5.25 -7.95
N ALA A 114 -13.76 5.82 -9.14
CA ALA A 114 -12.44 6.19 -9.65
C ALA A 114 -11.79 7.27 -8.76
N ASP A 115 -10.48 7.19 -8.63
CA ASP A 115 -9.63 8.11 -7.89
C ASP A 115 -8.54 8.60 -8.86
N THR A 116 -8.96 9.39 -9.85
CA THR A 116 -8.12 9.93 -10.93
C THR A 116 -7.70 11.38 -10.69
N CYS A 117 -8.20 12.02 -9.63
CA CYS A 117 -7.94 13.42 -9.33
C CYS A 117 -6.44 13.71 -9.02
N GLY A 118 -6.04 14.97 -9.11
CA GLY A 118 -4.72 15.53 -8.84
C GLY A 118 -3.83 15.71 -10.08
N ASN A 119 -4.40 15.80 -11.28
CA ASN A 119 -3.65 16.05 -12.52
C ASN A 119 -3.82 17.50 -13.07
N ASP A 120 -4.56 18.37 -12.38
CA ASP A 120 -4.93 19.73 -12.78
C ASP A 120 -5.73 19.80 -14.10
N ILE A 121 -6.42 18.72 -14.50
CA ILE A 121 -7.23 18.59 -15.72
C ILE A 121 -8.52 17.85 -15.40
N CYS A 122 -9.67 18.54 -15.44
CA CYS A 122 -10.98 17.90 -15.31
C CYS A 122 -11.25 16.95 -16.49
N GLU A 123 -11.14 15.64 -16.27
CA GLU A 123 -11.38 14.62 -17.30
C GLU A 123 -12.90 14.36 -17.50
N ASP A 124 -13.32 13.83 -18.65
CA ASP A 124 -14.76 13.62 -19.00
C ASP A 124 -15.57 12.79 -17.98
N HIS A 125 -14.90 12.00 -17.13
CA HIS A 125 -15.53 11.18 -16.08
C HIS A 125 -15.41 11.77 -14.68
N GLU A 126 -14.71 12.89 -14.54
CA GLU A 126 -14.56 13.64 -13.31
C GLU A 126 -15.63 14.73 -13.24
N ASN A 127 -15.91 15.19 -12.03
CA ASN A 127 -16.77 16.34 -11.80
C ASN A 127 -16.38 17.01 -10.49
N PHE A 128 -16.91 18.21 -10.25
CA PHE A 128 -16.62 19.05 -9.11
C PHE A 128 -16.91 18.34 -7.78
N ASP A 129 -17.91 17.44 -7.72
CA ASP A 129 -18.20 16.70 -6.48
C ASP A 129 -17.11 15.67 -6.14
N LEU A 130 -16.58 14.99 -7.16
CA LEU A 130 -15.58 13.93 -7.02
C LEU A 130 -14.14 14.48 -6.97
N CYS A 131 -13.82 15.48 -7.79
CA CYS A 131 -12.46 16.00 -8.03
C CYS A 131 -12.42 17.54 -7.96
N LYS A 132 -12.67 18.11 -6.78
CA LYS A 132 -12.63 19.57 -6.52
C LYS A 132 -11.31 20.26 -6.88
N ASP A 133 -10.21 19.50 -6.87
CA ASP A 133 -8.87 20.04 -7.17
C ASP A 133 -8.64 20.19 -8.68
N ASP A 134 -9.25 19.34 -9.51
CA ASP A 134 -9.04 19.32 -10.97
C ASP A 134 -10.20 19.95 -11.75
N CYS A 135 -11.42 19.84 -11.26
CA CYS A 135 -12.63 20.41 -11.85
C CYS A 135 -12.99 21.72 -11.19
N ALA A 136 -13.04 22.81 -11.96
CA ALA A 136 -13.43 24.12 -11.47
C ALA A 136 -14.97 24.30 -11.50
N PRO A 137 -15.56 25.09 -10.57
CA PRO A 137 -17.02 25.19 -10.45
C PRO A 137 -17.71 25.92 -11.61
N ASN A 138 -16.95 26.55 -12.50
CA ASN A 138 -17.45 27.19 -13.73
C ASN A 138 -17.20 26.36 -14.99
N GLU A 139 -16.68 25.13 -14.85
CA GLU A 139 -16.45 24.22 -15.96
C GLU A 139 -17.63 23.28 -16.12
N LYS A 140 -17.79 22.76 -17.34
CA LYS A 140 -18.86 21.84 -17.66
C LYS A 140 -18.37 20.42 -17.40
N ASP A 141 -18.94 19.75 -16.41
CA ASP A 141 -18.55 18.43 -15.90
C ASP A 141 -19.74 17.47 -15.67
N SER A 142 -20.93 17.84 -16.15
CA SER A 142 -22.19 17.09 -15.99
C SER A 142 -22.69 16.96 -14.55
N TYR A 143 -22.16 17.75 -13.61
CA TYR A 143 -22.63 17.87 -12.24
C TYR A 143 -23.03 19.31 -11.95
N CYS A 144 -24.25 19.51 -11.46
CA CYS A 144 -24.71 20.84 -11.06
C CYS A 144 -24.29 21.15 -9.62
N ASN A 145 -23.26 22.00 -9.45
CA ASN A 145 -22.84 22.54 -8.17
C ASN A 145 -23.82 23.61 -7.65
N LYS A 146 -24.41 23.36 -6.49
CA LYS A 146 -25.39 24.26 -5.84
C LYS A 146 -24.78 25.08 -4.70
N GLU A 147 -23.46 25.04 -4.52
CA GLU A 147 -22.75 25.81 -3.51
C GLU A 147 -22.75 27.30 -3.86
N THR A 148 -23.09 28.18 -2.90
CA THR A 148 -23.04 29.63 -3.11
C THR A 148 -21.60 30.14 -3.05
N ASN A 149 -20.98 30.36 -4.21
CA ASN A 149 -19.58 30.75 -4.37
C ASN A 149 -19.37 31.96 -5.31
N ASN A 150 -20.46 32.60 -5.76
CA ASN A 150 -20.49 33.68 -6.78
C ASN A 150 -19.99 33.25 -8.17
N VAL A 151 -20.06 31.97 -8.48
CA VAL A 151 -19.71 31.40 -9.77
C VAL A 151 -20.91 30.61 -10.26
N CYS A 152 -21.41 30.93 -11.46
CA CYS A 152 -22.50 30.16 -12.07
C CYS A 152 -21.97 28.86 -12.66
N ASP A 153 -22.51 27.73 -12.20
CA ASP A 153 -22.21 26.41 -12.73
C ASP A 153 -22.95 26.18 -14.08
N PRO A 154 -22.23 25.85 -15.17
CA PRO A 154 -22.81 25.72 -16.50
C PRO A 154 -23.69 24.46 -16.72
N ASP A 155 -23.65 23.48 -15.81
CA ASP A 155 -24.48 22.27 -15.86
C ASP A 155 -25.79 22.40 -15.07
N CYS A 156 -25.94 23.45 -14.26
CA CYS A 156 -27.18 23.72 -13.55
C CYS A 156 -28.30 24.23 -14.47
N THR A 157 -29.53 23.73 -14.25
CA THR A 157 -30.70 24.33 -14.91
C THR A 157 -31.07 25.67 -14.26
N GLU A 158 -31.87 26.48 -14.96
CA GLU A 158 -32.23 27.82 -14.48
C GLU A 158 -32.90 27.78 -13.09
N GLY A 159 -32.28 28.45 -12.12
CA GLY A 159 -32.75 28.52 -10.73
C GLY A 159 -32.25 27.38 -9.82
N GLU A 160 -31.46 26.43 -10.32
CA GLU A 160 -30.83 25.42 -9.46
C GLU A 160 -29.58 25.93 -8.75
N ASP A 161 -28.78 26.74 -9.44
CA ASP A 161 -27.67 27.48 -8.85
C ASP A 161 -28.09 28.94 -8.61
N ILE A 162 -27.97 29.35 -7.34
CA ILE A 162 -28.34 30.68 -6.85
C ILE A 162 -27.45 31.79 -7.42
N ASP A 163 -26.24 31.46 -7.87
CA ASP A 163 -25.30 32.44 -8.41
C ASP A 163 -25.58 32.77 -9.89
N CYS A 164 -26.18 31.84 -10.65
CA CYS A 164 -26.60 32.08 -12.04
C CYS A 164 -27.69 33.16 -12.21
N GLU A 165 -28.56 33.36 -11.22
CA GLU A 165 -29.58 34.43 -11.28
C GLU A 165 -28.97 35.83 -11.11
N LYS A 166 -27.83 35.94 -10.42
CA LYS A 166 -27.18 37.24 -10.15
C LYS A 166 -26.53 37.81 -11.40
N GLU A 167 -25.90 36.96 -12.23
CA GLU A 167 -25.25 37.40 -13.46
C GLU A 167 -26.23 38.03 -14.46
N LYS A 168 -27.43 37.44 -14.61
CA LYS A 168 -28.45 37.96 -15.53
C LYS A 168 -28.93 39.37 -15.17
N LYS A 169 -28.91 39.75 -13.89
CA LYS A 169 -29.32 41.10 -13.45
C LYS A 169 -28.28 42.17 -13.74
N ILE A 170 -27.00 41.81 -13.85
CA ILE A 170 -25.93 42.78 -14.13
C ILE A 170 -25.87 43.12 -15.63
N ILE A 171 -26.19 42.15 -16.50
CA ILE A 171 -26.11 42.35 -17.97
C ILE A 171 -27.38 43.05 -18.52
N GLY A 172 -28.48 43.10 -17.76
CA GLY A 172 -29.78 43.59 -18.22
C GLY A 172 -30.06 45.09 -18.11
N GLU A 173 -29.17 45.92 -17.57
CA GLU A 173 -29.47 47.35 -17.32
C GLU A 173 -28.59 48.39 -18.05
N ASP A 174 -27.56 47.99 -18.81
CA ASP A 174 -26.67 48.93 -19.51
C ASP A 174 -26.51 48.65 -21.03
N GLU A 175 -27.61 48.53 -21.76
CA GLU A 175 -27.58 48.68 -23.24
C GLU A 175 -27.51 50.17 -23.64
N ASN A 176 -26.37 50.83 -23.39
CA ASN A 176 -25.92 51.97 -24.21
C ASN A 176 -24.46 52.41 -23.94
N ILE A 177 -23.51 51.48 -23.95
CA ILE A 177 -22.09 51.86 -24.01
C ILE A 177 -21.51 51.40 -25.35
N ASN A 178 -21.32 52.40 -26.21
CA ASN A 178 -20.60 52.33 -27.48
C ASN A 178 -19.15 51.88 -27.22
N TYR A 179 -18.87 50.59 -27.45
CA TYR A 179 -17.53 50.02 -27.45
C TYR A 179 -16.88 50.22 -28.82
N GLU A 180 -16.45 51.45 -29.09
CA GLU A 180 -15.42 51.73 -30.09
C GLU A 180 -14.07 51.83 -29.39
N GLU A 181 -13.12 51.03 -29.90
CA GLU A 181 -11.71 51.39 -29.99
C GLU A 181 -10.90 51.49 -28.68
N SER A 182 -10.32 50.36 -28.25
CA SER A 182 -8.99 50.36 -27.63
C SER A 182 -8.27 49.04 -27.83
N LYS A 183 -7.84 48.78 -29.07
CA LYS A 183 -6.61 48.03 -29.31
C LYS A 183 -5.47 49.01 -29.10
N GLU A 184 -4.72 48.89 -28.00
CA GLU A 184 -3.26 49.03 -28.00
C GLU A 184 -2.71 48.99 -26.57
N ALA A 185 -1.56 48.31 -26.47
CA ALA A 185 -0.56 48.43 -25.42
C ALA A 185 -0.92 47.88 -24.03
N GLU A 186 -0.71 46.58 -23.85
CA GLU A 186 -0.06 46.10 -22.63
C GLU A 186 0.90 44.94 -22.94
N LYS A 187 2.08 45.31 -23.44
CA LYS A 187 3.30 44.52 -23.27
C LYS A 187 3.92 44.99 -21.96
N GLU A 188 3.50 44.40 -20.85
CA GLU A 188 4.23 44.55 -19.59
C GLU A 188 4.86 43.22 -19.16
N LYS A 189 6.13 43.35 -18.80
CA LYS A 189 7.11 42.31 -18.54
C LYS A 189 6.60 41.26 -17.55
N VAL A 190 6.51 40.01 -18.00
CA VAL A 190 6.60 38.85 -17.11
C VAL A 190 8.04 38.77 -16.61
N VAL A 191 8.27 39.40 -15.45
CA VAL A 191 9.45 39.22 -14.62
C VAL A 191 9.46 37.75 -14.20
N GLY A 192 10.50 37.04 -14.61
CA GLY A 192 10.74 35.67 -14.18
C GLY A 192 10.97 35.65 -12.68
N ASP A 193 9.96 35.18 -11.94
CA ASP A 193 10.15 34.68 -10.59
C ASP A 193 10.93 33.37 -10.69
N GLU A 194 12.25 33.48 -10.53
CA GLU A 194 13.11 32.38 -10.12
C GLU A 194 12.55 31.82 -8.80
N LYS A 195 11.68 30.81 -8.92
CA LYS A 195 11.31 29.92 -7.82
C LYS A 195 12.62 29.39 -7.25
N LYS A 196 13.04 29.95 -6.12
CA LYS A 196 14.10 29.39 -5.29
C LYS A 196 13.64 27.98 -4.93
N GLU A 197 14.23 26.99 -5.60
CA GLU A 197 14.12 25.59 -5.24
C GLU A 197 14.53 25.48 -3.78
N GLY A 198 13.53 25.42 -2.90
CA GLY A 198 13.74 25.22 -1.48
C GLY A 198 14.56 23.94 -1.34
N GLU A 199 15.77 24.06 -0.78
CA GLU A 199 16.59 22.94 -0.36
C GLU A 199 15.70 21.99 0.42
N LYS A 200 15.28 20.89 -0.21
CA LYS A 200 14.48 19.85 0.42
C LYS A 200 15.37 19.26 1.51
N GLY A 201 15.18 19.77 2.73
CA GLY A 201 15.92 19.37 3.91
C GLY A 201 15.97 17.86 3.97
N PHE A 202 17.19 17.33 4.11
CA PHE A 202 17.42 15.88 4.12
C PHE A 202 16.47 15.23 5.13
N PRO A 203 15.60 14.30 4.68
CA PRO A 203 14.53 13.79 5.51
C PRO A 203 15.08 13.08 6.74
N TRP A 204 14.84 13.65 7.91
CA TRP A 204 15.37 13.16 9.19
C TRP A 204 14.96 11.72 9.50
N TRP A 205 13.85 11.25 8.92
CA TRP A 205 13.37 9.88 9.03
C TRP A 205 14.33 8.85 8.40
N ILE A 206 15.10 9.21 7.37
CA ILE A 206 16.11 8.31 6.79
C ILE A 206 17.25 8.04 7.78
N ILE A 207 17.69 9.07 8.53
CA ILE A 207 18.73 8.92 9.56
C ILE A 207 18.22 7.98 10.67
N LEU A 208 16.98 8.15 11.09
CA LEU A 208 16.36 7.31 12.12
C LEU A 208 16.23 5.85 11.65
N LEU A 209 15.83 5.63 10.39
CA LEU A 209 15.78 4.29 9.78
C LEU A 209 17.17 3.61 9.80
N LEU A 210 18.22 4.34 9.40
CA LEU A 210 19.59 3.81 9.40
C LEU A 210 20.10 3.46 10.80
N LEU A 211 19.77 4.27 11.81
CA LEU A 211 20.09 3.97 13.21
C LEU A 211 19.40 2.70 13.71
N VAL A 212 18.12 2.51 13.36
CA VAL A 212 17.37 1.30 13.72
C VAL A 212 18.00 0.07 13.05
N ILE A 213 18.29 0.13 11.74
CA ILE A 213 18.94 -0.96 11.01
C ILE A 213 20.30 -1.31 11.63
N SER A 214 21.10 -0.31 12.00
CA SER A 214 22.41 -0.51 12.65
C SER A 214 22.28 -1.26 13.99
N LEU A 215 21.30 -0.89 14.82
CA LEU A 215 21.03 -1.57 16.08
C LEU A 215 20.57 -3.02 15.88
N PHE A 216 19.74 -3.28 14.87
CA PHE A 216 19.32 -4.64 14.53
C PHE A 216 20.51 -5.51 14.10
N ILE A 217 21.42 -4.99 13.26
CA ILE A 217 22.63 -5.70 12.83
C ILE A 217 23.52 -6.02 14.04
N ALA A 218 23.73 -5.06 14.95
CA ALA A 218 24.52 -5.28 16.15
C ALA A 218 23.91 -6.37 17.06
N LEU A 219 22.58 -6.39 17.18
CA LEU A 219 21.86 -7.39 17.96
C LEU A 219 22.00 -8.79 17.33
N ILE A 220 21.87 -8.91 16.01
CA ILE A 220 22.08 -10.19 15.29
C ILE A 220 23.50 -10.73 15.52
N ILE A 221 24.52 -9.88 15.38
CA ILE A 221 25.92 -10.26 15.61
C ILE A 221 26.12 -10.73 17.06
N PHE A 222 25.52 -10.04 18.03
CA PHE A 222 25.59 -10.41 19.44
C PHE A 222 24.96 -11.78 19.72
N LEU A 223 23.78 -12.06 19.14
CA LEU A 223 23.11 -13.34 19.29
C LEU A 223 23.93 -14.50 18.71
N ILE A 224 24.47 -14.34 17.50
CA ILE A 224 25.34 -15.34 16.86
C ILE A 224 26.60 -15.58 17.70
N GLY A 225 27.21 -14.52 18.24
CA GLY A 225 28.38 -14.62 19.11
C GLY A 225 28.09 -15.36 20.42
N HIS A 226 26.92 -15.12 21.01
CA HIS A 226 26.51 -15.75 22.26
C HIS A 226 26.29 -17.27 22.09
N ASP A 227 25.64 -17.71 21.01
CA ASP A 227 25.39 -19.13 20.78
C ASP A 227 26.66 -19.91 20.43
N LYS A 228 27.58 -19.29 19.67
CA LYS A 228 28.89 -19.88 19.41
C LYS A 228 29.68 -20.12 20.70
N LYS A 229 29.65 -19.17 21.64
CA LYS A 229 30.31 -19.30 22.94
C LYS A 229 29.67 -20.41 23.80
N LYS A 230 28.34 -20.57 23.73
CA LYS A 230 27.63 -21.64 24.45
C LYS A 230 28.04 -23.02 23.95
N HIS A 231 28.03 -23.24 22.63
CA HIS A 231 28.46 -24.51 22.04
C HIS A 231 29.93 -24.83 22.31
N GLU A 232 30.80 -23.82 22.31
CA GLU A 232 32.22 -24.01 22.65
C GLU A 232 32.39 -24.48 24.09
N ASN A 233 31.68 -23.88 25.05
CA ASN A 233 31.71 -24.31 26.46
C ASN A 233 31.16 -25.74 26.64
N GLU A 234 30.09 -26.10 25.94
CA GLU A 234 29.53 -27.46 25.98
C GLU A 234 30.52 -28.49 25.42
N ARG A 235 31.22 -28.17 24.32
CA ARG A 235 32.28 -29.03 23.74
C ARG A 235 33.46 -29.22 24.68
N LEU A 236 33.83 -28.19 25.45
CA LEU A 236 34.96 -28.22 26.38
C LEU A 236 34.64 -28.89 27.72
N LYS A 237 33.35 -29.02 28.07
CA LYS A 237 32.89 -29.62 29.34
C LYS A 237 33.43 -31.03 29.62
N PRO A 238 33.39 -32.02 28.70
CA PRO A 238 33.95 -33.34 28.97
C PRO A 238 35.45 -33.31 29.23
N MET A 239 36.19 -32.47 28.49
CA MET A 239 37.64 -32.29 28.67
C MET A 239 37.95 -31.60 30.01
N SER A 240 37.17 -30.59 30.39
CA SER A 240 37.25 -29.93 31.70
C SER A 240 37.05 -30.92 32.84
N ASN A 241 36.01 -31.77 32.75
CA ASN A 241 35.74 -32.81 33.75
C ASN A 241 36.88 -33.84 33.84
N TYR A 242 37.46 -34.22 32.69
CA TYR A 242 38.63 -35.11 32.65
C TYR A 242 39.82 -34.47 33.36
N ILE A 243 40.16 -33.22 33.02
CA ILE A 243 41.27 -32.49 33.66
C ILE A 243 41.04 -32.39 35.17
N GLN A 244 39.84 -32.02 35.61
CA GLN A 244 39.49 -31.91 37.02
C GLN A 244 39.65 -33.25 37.77
N LYS A 245 39.17 -34.36 37.19
CA LYS A 245 39.26 -35.69 37.78
C LYS A 245 40.71 -36.12 38.02
N TYR A 246 41.60 -35.91 37.04
CA TYR A 246 43.00 -36.31 37.18
C TYR A 246 43.81 -35.39 38.09
N LEU A 247 43.48 -34.09 38.13
CA LEU A 247 44.05 -33.18 39.14
C LEU A 247 43.70 -33.64 40.56
N GLN A 248 42.45 -34.08 40.80
CA GLN A 248 42.03 -34.62 42.10
C GLN A 248 42.75 -35.93 42.48
N GLN A 249 43.21 -36.70 41.49
CA GLN A 249 44.00 -37.91 41.70
C GLN A 249 45.51 -37.64 41.89
N GLY A 250 45.94 -36.37 41.88
CA GLY A 250 47.32 -35.97 42.12
C GLY A 250 48.23 -35.92 40.89
N TYR A 251 47.67 -36.06 39.68
CA TYR A 251 48.45 -35.92 38.44
C TYR A 251 48.86 -34.47 38.20
N LEU A 252 50.07 -34.24 37.70
CA LEU A 252 50.54 -32.91 37.32
C LEU A 252 49.89 -32.47 36.01
N LEU A 253 49.51 -31.19 35.91
CA LEU A 253 48.90 -30.61 34.70
C LEU A 253 49.72 -30.87 33.42
N LYS A 254 51.06 -30.86 33.51
CA LYS A 254 51.95 -31.18 32.38
C LYS A 254 51.74 -32.59 31.85
N GLN A 255 51.49 -33.57 32.72
CA GLN A 255 51.23 -34.96 32.33
C GLN A 255 49.86 -35.08 31.65
N ILE A 256 48.83 -34.46 32.23
CA ILE A 256 47.47 -34.43 31.68
C ILE A 256 47.46 -33.78 30.28
N LYS A 257 48.17 -32.66 30.11
CA LYS A 257 48.28 -31.94 28.82
C LYS A 257 48.96 -32.81 27.76
N LEU A 258 50.05 -33.49 28.10
CA LEU A 258 50.76 -34.38 27.18
C LEU A 258 49.85 -35.53 26.69
N GLU A 259 49.07 -36.12 27.59
CA GLU A 259 48.16 -37.22 27.26
C GLU A 259 47.02 -36.80 26.35
N LEU A 260 46.42 -35.63 26.60
CA LEU A 260 45.39 -35.08 25.73
C LEU A 260 45.94 -34.72 24.34
N ILE A 261 47.16 -34.20 24.25
CA ILE A 261 47.83 -33.94 22.96
C ILE A 261 48.07 -35.24 22.19
N LYS A 262 48.57 -36.29 22.86
CA LYS A 262 48.73 -37.63 22.26
C LYS A 262 47.40 -38.21 21.76
N SER A 263 46.31 -37.89 22.46
CA SER A 263 44.94 -38.27 22.07
C SER A 263 44.35 -37.42 20.93
N GLY A 264 45.13 -36.49 20.36
CA GLY A 264 44.75 -35.68 19.20
C GLY A 264 44.04 -34.36 19.53
N TYR A 265 43.96 -33.96 20.80
CA TYR A 265 43.36 -32.68 21.18
C TYR A 265 44.32 -31.51 20.92
N LYS A 266 43.77 -30.40 20.42
CA LYS A 266 44.54 -29.17 20.17
C LYS A 266 44.91 -28.50 21.50
N GLU A 267 46.15 -28.03 21.60
CA GLU A 267 46.68 -27.36 22.79
C GLU A 267 45.82 -26.18 23.27
N LYS A 268 45.31 -25.37 22.32
CA LYS A 268 44.41 -24.24 22.59
C LYS A 268 43.10 -24.66 23.28
N ASP A 269 42.55 -25.81 22.92
CA ASP A 269 41.30 -26.31 23.51
C ASP A 269 41.56 -26.86 24.91
N ILE A 270 42.71 -27.50 25.13
CA ILE A 270 43.14 -27.97 26.46
C ILE A 270 43.30 -26.79 27.42
N GLU A 271 43.93 -25.69 26.98
CA GLU A 271 44.07 -24.50 27.80
C GLU A 271 42.74 -23.82 28.10
N LYS A 272 41.82 -23.78 27.13
CA LYS A 272 40.46 -23.25 27.36
C LYS A 272 39.67 -24.12 28.33
N ALA A 273 39.75 -25.45 28.20
CA ALA A 273 39.11 -26.38 29.13
C ALA A 273 39.70 -26.23 30.54
N TYR A 274 41.02 -26.08 30.67
CA TYR A 274 41.67 -25.85 31.96
C TYR A 274 41.21 -24.55 32.64
N ARG A 275 40.99 -23.46 31.87
CA ARG A 275 40.42 -22.20 32.40
C ARG A 275 38.99 -22.34 32.93
N LEU A 276 38.25 -23.38 32.53
CA LEU A 276 36.92 -23.66 33.09
C LEU A 276 36.98 -24.43 34.42
N VAL A 277 38.12 -25.08 34.70
CA VAL A 277 38.37 -25.81 35.96
C VAL A 277 38.88 -24.86 37.05
N LYS A 278 39.57 -23.78 36.66
CA LYS A 278 40.09 -22.74 37.55
C LYS A 278 38.98 -21.78 38.01
#